data_AF-A0A7C1NL20-F1
#
_entry.id   AF-A0A7C1NL20-F1
#
_cell.length_a   1.000
_cell.length_b   1.000
_cell.length_c   1.000
_cell.angle_alpha   90.00
_cell.angle_beta   90.00
_cell.angle_gamma   90.00
#
_symmetry.space_group_name_H-M   'P 1'
#
loop_
_entity.id
_entity.type
_entity.pdbx_description
1 polymer ?
#
loop_
_entity_poly.entity_id
_entity_poly.type
_entity_poly.pdbx_seq_one_letter_code
_entity_poly.pdbx_strand_id
1 'polypeptide(L)'
;MNQRQAQPCPLCGSLLARGDRIRSIAYPGRGEKIVHILGCPKCYPENDKIKRTCPVCRNILPPSGFMIGRMWETQGKKHLHVTGCSMCKLNIRE
;
A
#
# COMPACT_ATOMS: atom_id res chain seq x y z
N MET A 1 -0.06 -10.36 -26.55
CA MET A 1 0.87 -10.39 -25.39
C MET A 1 0.27 -9.60 -24.25
N ASN A 2 -0.29 -10.25 -23.22
CA ASN A 2 -1.02 -9.58 -22.15
C ASN A 2 -0.03 -8.98 -21.13
N GLN A 3 0.32 -7.71 -21.31
CA GLN A 3 1.22 -6.98 -20.43
C GLN A 3 0.55 -6.79 -19.06
N ARG A 4 0.68 -7.77 -18.16
CA ARG A 4 0.55 -7.51 -16.73
C ARG A 4 1.77 -6.68 -16.34
N GLN A 5 1.67 -5.38 -16.56
CA GLN A 5 2.70 -4.40 -16.22
C GLN A 5 3.13 -4.65 -14.78
N ALA A 6 4.43 -4.88 -14.57
CA ALA A 6 5.00 -5.00 -13.23
C ALA A 6 4.60 -3.77 -12.43
N GLN A 7 3.75 -3.96 -11.42
CA GLN A 7 3.27 -2.85 -10.61
C GLN A 7 4.35 -2.50 -9.59
N PRO A 8 4.74 -1.23 -9.43
CA PRO A 8 5.68 -0.85 -8.39
C PRO A 8 5.01 -1.00 -7.01
N CYS A 9 5.80 -1.43 -6.02
CA CYS A 9 5.35 -1.43 -4.64
C CYS A 9 5.05 0.01 -4.20
N PRO A 10 3.86 0.31 -3.64
CA PRO A 10 3.51 1.66 -3.22
C PRO A 10 4.32 2.16 -2.01
N LEU A 11 5.12 1.30 -1.36
CA LEU A 11 5.98 1.67 -0.24
C LEU A 11 7.43 1.91 -0.66
N CYS A 12 8.03 0.99 -1.41
CA CYS A 12 9.46 1.04 -1.73
C CYS A 12 9.77 1.26 -3.22
N GLY A 13 8.75 1.33 -4.08
CA GLY A 13 8.90 1.50 -5.52
C GLY A 13 9.43 0.26 -6.25
N SER A 14 9.80 -0.82 -5.56
CA SER A 14 10.31 -2.02 -6.21
C SER A 14 9.27 -2.65 -7.13
N LEU A 15 9.67 -3.00 -8.35
CA LEU A 15 8.82 -3.69 -9.32
C LEU A 15 8.42 -5.07 -8.78
N LEU A 16 7.12 -5.35 -8.79
CA LEU A 16 6.53 -6.62 -8.39
C LEU A 16 6.47 -7.56 -9.59
N ALA A 17 7.09 -8.73 -9.44
CA ALA A 17 7.06 -9.78 -10.44
C ALA A 17 5.73 -10.55 -10.40
N ARG A 18 5.50 -11.37 -11.43
CA ARG A 18 4.33 -12.23 -11.48
C ARG A 18 4.38 -13.25 -10.33
N GLY A 19 3.49 -13.10 -9.36
CA GLY A 19 3.44 -13.96 -8.16
C GLY A 19 3.81 -13.23 -6.87
N ASP A 20 4.47 -12.05 -6.96
CA ASP A 20 4.67 -11.19 -5.79
C ASP A 20 3.32 -10.73 -5.24
N ARG A 21 3.14 -10.88 -3.92
CA ARG A 21 1.94 -10.43 -3.22
C ARG A 21 2.31 -9.38 -2.20
N ILE A 22 1.62 -8.25 -2.28
CA ILE A 22 1.71 -7.20 -1.26
C ILE A 22 1.00 -7.72 0.01
N ARG A 23 1.67 -7.60 1.15
CA ARG A 23 1.06 -7.86 2.44
C ARG A 23 0.15 -6.69 2.79
N SER A 24 -1.13 -6.97 2.97
CA SER A 24 -2.14 -5.97 3.34
C SER A 24 -3.17 -6.56 4.30
N ILE A 25 -3.71 -5.72 5.17
CA ILE A 25 -4.81 -6.02 6.08
C ILE A 25 -6.03 -5.25 5.58
N ALA A 26 -7.08 -5.95 5.18
CA ALA A 26 -8.34 -5.34 4.77
C ALA A 26 -9.32 -5.39 5.94
N TYR A 27 -9.86 -4.23 6.32
CA TYR A 27 -10.88 -4.14 7.36
C TYR A 27 -12.27 -4.27 6.72
N PRO A 28 -13.16 -5.09 7.31
CA PRO A 28 -14.53 -5.20 6.83
C PRO A 28 -15.29 -3.88 7.05
N GLY A 29 -16.14 -3.53 6.09
CA GLY A 29 -16.99 -2.32 6.12
C GLY A 29 -18.14 -2.46 5.11
N ARG A 30 -19.22 -1.68 5.28
CA ARG A 30 -20.30 -1.61 4.28
C ARG A 30 -19.81 -0.75 3.10
N GLY A 31 -19.65 -1.35 1.92
CA GLY A 31 -19.19 -0.67 0.72
C GLY A 31 -17.66 -0.57 0.63
N GLU A 32 -17.12 0.65 0.74
CA GLU A 32 -15.68 0.90 0.71
C GLU A 32 -14.98 0.28 1.94
N LYS A 33 -13.93 -0.50 1.69
CA LYS A 33 -13.11 -1.15 2.72
C LYS A 33 -11.84 -0.37 2.92
N ILE A 34 -11.46 -0.16 4.18
CA ILE A 34 -10.13 0.38 4.50
C ILE A 34 -9.11 -0.75 4.40
N VAL A 35 -7.98 -0.48 3.77
CA VAL A 35 -6.88 -1.43 3.60
C VAL A 35 -5.60 -0.81 4.11
N HIS A 36 -4.95 -1.48 5.06
CA HIS A 36 -3.59 -1.16 5.47
C HIS A 36 -2.61 -1.97 4.63
N ILE A 37 -1.68 -1.29 3.97
CA ILE A 37 -0.68 -1.91 3.11
C ILE A 37 0.66 -1.87 3.85
N LEU A 38 1.17 -3.05 4.20
CA LEU A 38 2.37 -3.19 5.04
C LEU A 38 3.66 -3.21 4.22
N GLY A 39 3.61 -3.73 3.00
CA GLY A 39 4.77 -3.80 2.11
C GLY A 39 4.72 -4.99 1.14
N CYS A 40 5.69 -5.06 0.25
CA CYS A 40 5.92 -6.19 -0.63
C CYS A 40 6.98 -7.15 -0.05
N PRO A 41 7.21 -8.33 -0.63
CA PRO A 41 8.21 -9.28 -0.11
C PRO A 41 9.64 -8.74 -0.01
N LYS A 42 9.95 -7.64 -0.71
CA LYS A 42 11.26 -6.99 -0.66
C LYS A 42 11.41 -6.04 0.54
N CYS A 43 10.34 -5.32 0.90
CA CYS A 43 10.37 -4.32 1.98
C CYS A 43 9.58 -4.72 3.25
N TYR A 44 9.03 -5.94 3.26
CA TYR A 44 8.34 -6.54 4.38
C TYR A 44 8.96 -7.93 4.67
N PRO A 45 9.35 -8.23 5.92
CA PRO A 45 9.27 -7.37 7.10
C PRO A 45 10.15 -6.13 6.99
N GLU A 46 9.85 -5.14 7.83
CA GLU A 46 10.59 -3.88 7.90
C GLU A 46 12.10 -4.12 8.05
N ASN A 47 12.90 -3.37 7.30
CA ASN A 47 14.36 -3.43 7.36
C ASN A 47 14.97 -2.07 7.01
N ASP A 48 16.19 -1.82 7.47
CA ASP A 48 16.91 -0.57 7.21
C ASP A 48 17.52 -0.49 5.79
N LYS A 49 17.51 -1.59 5.04
CA LYS A 49 18.10 -1.66 3.69
C LYS A 49 17.21 -1.00 2.65
N ILE A 50 15.89 -1.07 2.81
CA ILE A 50 14.92 -0.56 1.83
C ILE A 50 14.08 0.53 2.46
N LYS A 51 14.31 1.77 2.01
CA LYS A 51 13.50 2.92 2.41
C LYS A 51 12.06 2.73 1.94
N ARG A 52 11.11 2.95 2.84
CA ARG A 52 9.69 3.01 2.53
C ARG A 52 9.27 4.48 2.57
N THR A 53 8.67 4.96 1.49
CA THR A 53 8.31 6.37 1.31
C THR A 53 6.84 6.47 0.95
N CYS A 54 6.14 7.45 1.54
CA CYS A 54 4.74 7.70 1.22
C CYS A 54 4.62 8.34 -0.17
N PRO A 55 3.85 7.76 -1.11
CA PRO A 55 3.63 8.38 -2.40
C PRO A 55 2.78 9.66 -2.31
N VAL A 56 2.08 9.88 -1.19
CA VAL A 56 1.21 11.04 -0.97
C VAL A 56 1.97 12.20 -0.33
N CYS A 57 2.57 12.00 0.86
CA CYS A 57 3.30 13.06 1.57
C CYS A 57 4.81 13.08 1.33
N ARG A 58 5.36 12.10 0.59
CA ARG A 58 6.80 11.93 0.30
C ARG A 58 7.71 11.75 1.52
N ASN A 59 7.16 11.62 2.72
CA ASN A 59 7.92 11.32 3.93
C ASN A 59 8.32 9.84 4.00
N ILE A 60 9.47 9.59 4.64
CA ILE A 60 9.92 8.24 4.99
C ILE A 60 8.98 7.67 6.06
N LEU A 61 8.51 6.45 5.84
CA LEU A 61 7.67 5.75 6.81
C LEU A 61 8.53 5.21 7.95
N PRO A 62 8.02 5.24 9.19
CA PRO A 62 8.67 4.57 10.30
C PRO A 62 8.68 3.05 10.09
N PRO A 63 9.48 2.30 10.87
CA PRO A 63 9.53 0.84 10.82
C PRO A 63 8.12 0.20 10.86
N SER A 64 7.27 0.61 11.79
CA SER A 64 5.90 0.09 11.88
C SER A 64 4.87 0.83 11.01
N GLY A 65 5.34 1.67 10.09
CA GLY A 65 4.50 2.48 9.21
C GLY A 65 3.85 1.66 8.09
N PHE A 66 2.62 2.02 7.72
CA PHE A 66 1.86 1.39 6.65
C PHE A 66 1.16 2.44 5.77
N MET A 67 0.79 2.05 4.55
CA MET A 67 -0.09 2.89 3.71
C MET A 67 -1.53 2.59 4.02
N ILE A 68 -2.38 3.59 3.87
CA ILE A 68 -3.82 3.50 4.05
C ILE A 68 -4.46 3.70 2.69
N GLY A 69 -5.14 2.66 2.22
CA GLY A 69 -5.91 2.68 0.99
C GLY A 69 -7.39 2.45 1.24
N ARG A 70 -8.20 2.85 0.26
CA ARG A 70 -9.61 2.47 0.16
C ARG A 70 -9.75 1.46 -0.96
N MET A 71 -10.40 0.36 -0.67
CA MET A 71 -10.67 -0.71 -1.61
C MET A 71 -12.17 -0.83 -1.84
N TRP A 72 -12.57 -0.87 -3.09
CA TRP A 72 -13.95 -1.11 -3.49
C TRP A 72 -13.99 -2.11 -4.63
N GLU A 73 -15.17 -2.67 -4.87
CA GLU A 73 -15.39 -3.59 -5.97
C GLU A 73 -16.41 -2.98 -6.93
N THR A 74 -16.07 -2.98 -8.22
CA THR A 74 -16.95 -2.49 -9.29
C THR A 74 -16.91 -3.51 -10.42
N GLN A 75 -18.08 -4.00 -10.83
CA GLN A 75 -18.20 -5.00 -11.92
C GLN A 75 -17.28 -6.23 -11.73
N GLY A 76 -17.14 -6.72 -10.49
CA GLY A 76 -16.28 -7.85 -10.14
C GLY A 76 -14.76 -7.57 -10.15
N LYS A 77 -14.35 -6.32 -10.39
CA LYS A 77 -12.95 -5.88 -10.30
C LYS A 77 -12.72 -5.18 -8.97
N LYS A 78 -11.66 -5.58 -8.27
CA LYS A 78 -11.21 -4.91 -7.04
C LYS A 78 -10.31 -3.75 -7.39
N HIS A 79 -10.68 -2.58 -6.92
CA HIS A 79 -9.93 -1.35 -7.07
C HIS A 79 -9.36 -0.95 -5.72
N LEU A 80 -8.13 -0.45 -5.71
CA LEU A 80 -7.46 0.04 -4.50
C LEU A 80 -6.88 1.42 -4.80
N HIS A 81 -7.29 2.42 -4.02
CA HIS A 81 -6.74 3.77 -4.08
C HIS A 81 -5.96 4.05 -2.81
N VAL A 82 -4.67 4.38 -2.93
CA VAL A 82 -3.84 4.75 -1.79
C VAL A 82 -4.12 6.20 -1.42
N THR A 83 -4.62 6.43 -0.21
CA THR A 83 -5.04 7.76 0.27
C THR A 83 -4.02 8.47 1.15
N GLY A 84 -3.03 7.73 1.68
CA GLY A 84 -1.98 8.28 2.53
C GLY A 84 -1.22 7.19 3.28
N CYS A 85 -0.43 7.58 4.27
CA CYS A 85 0.24 6.67 5.21
C CYS A 85 -0.25 6.87 6.64
N SER A 86 0.19 5.98 7.53
CA SER A 86 -0.04 6.06 8.98
C SER A 86 0.38 7.40 9.59
N MET A 87 1.29 8.15 8.95
CA MET A 87 1.68 9.48 9.40
C MET A 87 0.77 10.57 8.84
N CYS A 88 0.68 10.75 7.52
CA CYS A 88 -0.07 11.90 6.98
C CYS A 88 -1.59 11.77 7.03
N LYS A 89 -2.12 10.54 7.04
CA LYS A 89 -3.58 10.34 7.03
C LYS A 89 -4.19 10.36 8.43
N LEU A 90 -3.44 9.91 9.44
CA LEU A 90 -3.86 9.93 10.84
C LEU A 90 -3.49 11.23 11.54
N ASN A 91 -2.53 12.00 11.00
CA ASN A 91 -2.13 13.28 11.57
C ASN A 91 -2.98 14.46 11.07
N ILE A 92 -4.23 14.22 10.65
CA ILE A 92 -5.25 15.27 10.58
C ILE A 92 -5.77 15.44 12.01
N ARG A 93 -4.98 16.09 12.85
CA ARG A 93 -5.48 16.73 14.08
C ARG A 93 -6.03 18.09 13.65
N GLU A 94 -7.30 18.29 13.96
CA GLU A 94 -8.11 19.50 13.78
C GLU A 94 -7.43 20.76 14.33
#